data_AF-A0A367ZQD9-F1
#
_entry.id   AF-A0A367ZQD9-F1
#
_cell.length_a   1.000
_cell.length_b   1.000
_cell.length_c   1.000
_cell.angle_alpha   90.00
_cell.angle_beta   90.00
_cell.angle_gamma   90.00
#
_symmetry.space_group_name_H-M   'P 1'
#
loop_
_entity.id
_entity.type
_entity.pdbx_description
1 polymer ?
#
loop_
_entity_poly.entity_id
_entity_poly.type
_entity_poly.pdbx_seq_one_letter_code
_entity_poly.pdbx_strand_id
1 'polypeptide(L)'
;MEHALASHDLWVILGTAAFLGCLHTLMGPDHYVPFIMMSRAERWSWPRTMWITFLCGLGHVGSSFVVGLGLGLVGMAASSWEDSVWAGWHEWRGAGSAWLLIGVGAAMTVHALVQHWRGKVHTHVHRHADGRLHVHAHAHDPAAEHAHVHLAEGPHSQDEPSDAPPTGSRLTPWILFTIFVFGPCESLIPLMLAATAVAGIPGSLLTALAFSVTTVATILAVVGVLLYGVERLSLGFLERHAQALAGVSLVLCGVAIRFLGL
;
A
#
# COMPACT_ATOMS: atom_id res chain seq x y z
N MET A 1 -3.96 21.70 -42.17
CA MET A 1 -4.54 22.37 -40.99
C MET A 1 -5.04 21.34 -39.98
N GLU A 2 -5.78 20.32 -40.39
CA GLU A 2 -6.25 19.22 -39.53
C GLU A 2 -5.13 18.48 -38.77
N HIS A 3 -4.00 18.16 -39.42
CA HIS A 3 -2.86 17.54 -38.73
C HIS A 3 -2.19 18.41 -37.65
N ALA A 4 -2.28 19.74 -37.78
CA ALA A 4 -1.71 20.68 -36.80
C ALA A 4 -2.63 20.89 -35.59
N LEU A 5 -3.95 20.78 -35.80
CA LEU A 5 -4.94 20.80 -34.73
C LEU A 5 -4.88 19.48 -33.94
N ALA A 6 -4.86 18.34 -34.63
CA ALA A 6 -4.74 17.02 -34.00
C ALA A 6 -3.44 16.86 -33.17
N SER A 7 -2.33 17.47 -33.60
CA SER A 7 -1.09 17.43 -32.82
C SER A 7 -1.14 18.32 -31.58
N HIS A 8 -1.79 19.49 -31.65
CA HIS A 8 -1.98 20.36 -30.49
C HIS A 8 -2.91 19.73 -29.45
N ASP A 9 -4.02 19.14 -29.89
CA ASP A 9 -4.99 18.46 -29.03
C ASP A 9 -4.34 17.28 -28.28
N LEU A 10 -3.47 16.51 -28.95
CA LEU A 10 -2.72 15.45 -28.30
C LEU A 10 -1.79 15.98 -27.20
N TRP A 11 -1.06 17.08 -27.43
CA TRP A 11 -0.19 17.65 -26.39
C TRP A 11 -0.97 18.11 -25.15
N VAL A 12 -2.16 18.68 -25.35
CA VAL A 12 -3.06 19.07 -24.24
C VAL A 12 -3.51 17.83 -23.46
N ILE A 13 -3.89 16.74 -24.15
CA ILE A 13 -4.28 15.48 -23.50
C ILE A 13 -3.10 14.88 -22.72
N LEU A 14 -1.90 14.84 -23.31
CA LEU A 14 -0.70 14.33 -22.63
C LEU A 14 -0.34 15.17 -21.39
N GLY A 15 -0.41 16.49 -21.49
CA GLY A 15 -0.20 17.39 -20.36
C GLY A 15 -1.25 17.19 -19.26
N THR A 16 -2.51 17.02 -19.64
CA THR A 16 -3.61 16.72 -18.71
C THR A 16 -3.41 15.37 -18.03
N ALA A 17 -3.00 14.35 -18.77
CA ALA A 17 -2.71 13.02 -18.24
C ALA A 17 -1.56 13.03 -17.25
N ALA A 18 -0.47 13.75 -17.56
CA ALA A 18 0.65 13.94 -16.65
C ALA A 18 0.23 14.68 -15.36
N PHE A 19 -0.55 15.76 -15.50
CA PHE A 19 -1.03 16.55 -14.38
C PHE A 19 -2.00 15.77 -13.48
N LEU A 20 -3.02 15.13 -14.07
CA LEU A 20 -3.95 14.29 -13.33
C LEU A 20 -3.23 13.10 -12.71
N GLY A 21 -2.24 12.52 -13.39
CA GLY A 21 -1.33 11.49 -12.88
C GLY A 21 -0.71 11.86 -11.53
N CYS A 22 -0.11 13.04 -11.46
CA CYS A 22 0.42 13.60 -10.21
C CYS A 22 -0.69 13.90 -9.19
N LEU A 23 -1.76 14.58 -9.62
CA LEU A 23 -2.76 15.13 -8.71
C LEU A 23 -3.58 14.03 -8.03
N HIS A 24 -4.07 13.03 -8.75
CA HIS A 24 -4.84 11.94 -8.14
C HIS A 24 -3.99 11.17 -7.12
N THR A 25 -2.71 10.92 -7.45
CA THR A 25 -1.79 10.21 -6.55
C THR A 25 -1.54 10.99 -5.27
N LEU A 26 -1.40 12.32 -5.38
CA LEU A 26 -1.13 13.18 -4.22
C LEU A 26 -2.37 13.36 -3.34
N MET A 27 -3.54 13.47 -3.96
CA MET A 27 -4.81 13.68 -3.27
C MET A 27 -5.41 12.39 -2.70
N GLY A 28 -5.05 11.21 -3.25
CA GLY A 28 -5.48 9.91 -2.78
C GLY A 28 -4.58 9.35 -1.68
N PRO A 29 -4.90 9.53 -0.37
CA PRO A 29 -4.09 8.95 0.72
C PRO A 29 -4.02 7.43 0.65
N ASP A 30 -5.04 6.79 0.07
CA ASP A 30 -5.10 5.37 -0.21
C ASP A 30 -3.97 4.87 -1.14
N HIS A 31 -3.32 5.76 -1.89
CA HIS A 31 -2.22 5.39 -2.77
C HIS A 31 -0.88 5.26 -2.02
N TYR A 32 -0.63 6.02 -0.96
CA TYR A 32 0.68 6.02 -0.27
C TYR A 32 0.62 5.59 1.20
N VAL A 33 -0.49 5.85 1.91
CA VAL A 33 -0.66 5.50 3.32
C VAL A 33 -0.54 4.00 3.56
N PRO A 34 -1.15 3.10 2.75
CA PRO A 34 -1.00 1.66 2.95
C PRO A 34 0.46 1.20 2.94
N PHE A 35 1.30 1.72 2.05
CA PHE A 35 2.71 1.32 1.96
C PHE A 35 3.52 1.79 3.17
N ILE A 36 3.32 3.03 3.60
CA ILE A 36 4.03 3.61 4.76
C ILE A 36 3.65 2.83 6.02
N MET A 37 2.36 2.59 6.21
CA MET A 37 1.84 1.92 7.40
C MET A 37 2.22 0.45 7.44
N MET A 38 2.17 -0.26 6.31
CA MET A 38 2.65 -1.64 6.21
C MET A 38 4.16 -1.74 6.41
N SER A 39 4.93 -0.81 5.85
CA SER A 39 6.37 -0.74 6.07
C SER A 39 6.71 -0.62 7.56
N ARG A 40 5.96 0.19 8.31
CA ARG A 40 6.15 0.33 9.77
C ARG A 40 5.63 -0.86 10.57
N ALA A 41 4.46 -1.39 10.23
CA ALA A 41 3.85 -2.52 10.94
C ALA A 41 4.68 -3.81 10.77
N GLU A 42 5.17 -4.06 9.56
CA GLU A 42 5.92 -5.28 9.20
C GLU A 42 7.45 -5.05 9.19
N ARG A 43 7.90 -3.85 9.57
CA ARG A 43 9.32 -3.44 9.63
C ARG A 43 10.06 -3.71 8.31
N TRP A 44 9.45 -3.37 7.18
CA TRP A 44 10.08 -3.51 5.87
C TRP A 44 11.26 -2.56 5.72
N SER A 45 12.33 -3.02 5.07
CA SER A 45 13.41 -2.13 4.66
C SER A 45 12.96 -1.13 3.61
N TRP A 46 13.67 -0.01 3.50
CA TRP A 46 13.38 1.02 2.50
C TRP A 46 13.37 0.46 1.06
N PRO A 47 14.36 -0.34 0.60
CA PRO A 47 14.34 -0.89 -0.76
C PRO A 47 13.17 -1.85 -1.01
N ARG A 48 12.82 -2.66 0.00
CA ARG A 48 11.67 -3.56 -0.09
C ARG A 48 10.37 -2.79 -0.25
N THR A 49 10.20 -1.71 0.51
CA THR A 49 9.00 -0.87 0.44
C THR A 49 8.90 -0.20 -0.93
N MET A 50 9.98 0.42 -1.41
CA MET A 50 10.01 1.04 -2.74
C MET A 50 9.69 0.04 -3.85
N TRP A 51 10.24 -1.19 -3.81
CA TRP A 51 9.94 -2.18 -4.84
C TRP A 51 8.50 -2.64 -4.83
N ILE A 52 7.92 -2.87 -3.64
CA ILE A 52 6.52 -3.25 -3.52
C ILE A 52 5.63 -2.11 -4.04
N THR A 53 5.90 -0.86 -3.66
CA THR A 53 5.17 0.32 -4.13
C THR A 53 5.26 0.46 -5.65
N PHE A 54 6.44 0.29 -6.23
CA PHE A 54 6.63 0.33 -7.68
C PHE A 54 5.80 -0.75 -8.40
N LEU A 55 5.88 -2.00 -7.95
CA LEU A 55 5.12 -3.10 -8.56
C LEU A 55 3.61 -2.93 -8.42
N CYS A 56 3.14 -2.44 -7.28
CA CYS A 56 1.72 -2.13 -7.07
C CYS A 56 1.27 -0.97 -7.95
N GLY A 57 2.06 0.10 -8.06
CA GLY A 57 1.77 1.23 -8.94
C GLY A 57 1.71 0.81 -10.41
N LEU A 58 2.64 -0.04 -10.87
CA LEU A 58 2.62 -0.59 -12.21
C LEU A 58 1.40 -1.49 -12.45
N GLY A 59 1.03 -2.32 -11.48
CA GLY A 59 -0.16 -3.17 -11.55
C GLY A 59 -1.45 -2.37 -11.58
N HIS A 60 -1.56 -1.32 -10.76
CA HIS A 60 -2.71 -0.42 -10.67
C HIS A 60 -2.97 0.33 -11.99
N VAL A 61 -1.94 1.00 -12.52
CA VAL A 61 -2.09 1.72 -13.79
C VAL A 61 -2.22 0.74 -14.96
N GLY A 62 -1.47 -0.38 -14.92
CA GLY A 62 -1.51 -1.42 -15.93
C GLY A 62 -2.89 -2.07 -16.09
N SER A 63 -3.60 -2.33 -14.99
CA SER A 63 -4.95 -2.90 -15.06
C SER A 63 -5.95 -1.95 -15.73
N SER A 64 -5.83 -0.65 -15.47
CA SER A 64 -6.66 0.39 -16.09
C SER A 64 -6.29 0.64 -17.54
N PHE A 65 -5.00 0.57 -17.86
CA PHE A 65 -4.48 0.62 -19.23
C PHE A 65 -5.05 -0.49 -20.11
N VAL A 66 -5.04 -1.74 -19.64
CA VAL A 66 -5.58 -2.88 -20.39
C VAL A 66 -7.07 -2.68 -20.71
N VAL A 67 -7.83 -2.17 -19.73
CA VAL A 67 -9.25 -1.86 -19.93
C VAL A 67 -9.42 -0.72 -20.93
N GLY A 68 -8.72 0.41 -20.76
CA GLY A 68 -8.76 1.55 -21.67
C GLY A 68 -8.43 1.18 -23.12
N LEU A 69 -7.38 0.38 -23.31
CA LEU A 69 -6.98 -0.10 -24.64
C LEU A 69 -8.04 -1.01 -25.26
N GLY A 70 -8.61 -1.94 -24.50
CA GLY A 70 -9.68 -2.83 -24.96
C GLY A 70 -10.89 -2.05 -25.49
N LEU A 71 -11.28 -0.98 -24.81
CA LEU A 71 -12.41 -0.13 -25.20
C LEU A 71 -12.11 0.69 -26.45
N GLY A 72 -10.88 1.25 -26.52
CA GLY A 72 -10.42 1.97 -27.70
C GLY A 72 -10.39 1.08 -28.95
N LEU A 73 -10.02 -0.21 -28.81
CA LEU A 73 -10.02 -1.18 -29.90
C LEU A 73 -11.44 -1.57 -30.36
N VAL A 74 -12.41 -1.61 -29.45
CA VAL A 74 -13.84 -1.81 -29.79
C VAL A 74 -14.43 -0.56 -30.46
N GLY A 75 -13.70 0.55 -30.48
CA GLY A 75 -14.13 1.80 -31.10
C GLY A 75 -15.16 2.55 -30.27
N MET A 76 -15.22 2.28 -28.96
CA MET A 76 -16.12 3.01 -28.06
C MET A 76 -15.68 4.47 -27.94
N ALA A 77 -16.62 5.38 -28.12
CA ALA A 77 -16.41 6.79 -27.83
C ALA A 77 -16.52 7.04 -26.31
N ALA A 78 -15.89 8.11 -25.82
CA ALA A 78 -16.00 8.53 -24.42
C ALA A 78 -17.47 8.73 -23.99
N SER A 79 -18.34 9.20 -24.90
CA SER A 79 -19.77 9.39 -24.63
C SER A 79 -20.59 8.10 -24.50
N SER A 80 -20.06 6.96 -24.93
CA SER A 80 -20.70 5.64 -24.82
C SER A 80 -20.22 4.84 -23.61
N TRP A 81 -19.31 5.40 -22.80
CA TRP A 81 -18.71 4.70 -21.66
C TRP A 81 -19.69 4.49 -20.52
N GLU A 82 -20.41 5.55 -20.11
CA GLU A 82 -21.21 5.58 -18.88
C GLU A 82 -22.29 4.48 -18.82
N ASP A 83 -22.94 4.19 -19.94
CA ASP A 83 -24.00 3.17 -20.02
C ASP A 83 -23.48 1.76 -20.36
N SER A 84 -22.17 1.57 -20.46
CA SER A 84 -21.60 0.29 -20.91
C SER A 84 -21.45 -0.72 -19.77
N VAL A 85 -21.50 -2.01 -20.10
CA VAL A 85 -21.18 -3.12 -19.16
C VAL A 85 -19.78 -2.95 -18.54
N TRP A 86 -18.88 -2.27 -19.25
CA TRP A 86 -17.53 -1.98 -18.79
C TRP A 86 -17.47 -0.93 -17.68
N ALA A 87 -18.37 0.06 -17.69
CA ALA A 87 -18.50 1.02 -16.59
C ALA A 87 -18.97 0.32 -15.30
N GLY A 88 -19.95 -0.58 -15.40
CA GLY A 88 -20.38 -1.40 -14.26
C GLY A 88 -19.27 -2.32 -13.72
N TRP A 89 -18.47 -2.92 -14.60
CA TRP A 89 -17.27 -3.67 -14.19
C TRP A 89 -16.22 -2.78 -13.51
N HIS A 90 -16.04 -1.56 -14.00
CA HIS A 90 -15.11 -0.59 -13.41
C HIS A 90 -15.55 -0.15 -12.01
N GLU A 91 -16.83 0.16 -11.82
CA GLU A 91 -17.41 0.49 -10.51
C GLU A 91 -17.27 -0.69 -9.53
N TRP A 92 -17.57 -1.91 -9.99
CA TRP A 92 -17.42 -3.11 -9.15
C TRP A 92 -15.97 -3.33 -8.71
N ARG A 93 -15.00 -3.08 -9.59
CA ARG A 93 -13.57 -3.14 -9.25
C ARG A 93 -13.21 -2.14 -8.14
N GLY A 94 -13.71 -0.91 -8.22
CA GLY A 94 -13.53 0.12 -7.18
C GLY A 94 -14.19 -0.24 -5.86
N ALA A 95 -15.42 -0.72 -5.90
CA ALA A 95 -16.08 -1.23 -4.70
C ALA A 95 -15.30 -2.41 -4.09
N GLY A 96 -14.78 -3.31 -4.93
CA GLY A 96 -13.97 -4.46 -4.52
C GLY A 96 -12.70 -4.05 -3.78
N SER A 97 -11.91 -3.12 -4.33
CA SER A 97 -10.69 -2.62 -3.67
C SER A 97 -11.00 -1.92 -2.34
N ALA A 98 -12.06 -1.10 -2.30
CA ALA A 98 -12.50 -0.43 -1.08
C ALA A 98 -12.88 -1.42 0.02
N TRP A 99 -13.68 -2.45 -0.30
CA TRP A 99 -14.05 -3.49 0.66
C TRP A 99 -12.86 -4.34 1.11
N LEU A 100 -11.91 -4.61 0.23
CA LEU A 100 -10.67 -5.28 0.61
C LEU A 100 -9.85 -4.44 1.60
N LEU A 101 -9.71 -3.13 1.37
CA LEU A 101 -9.05 -2.21 2.30
C LEU A 101 -9.75 -2.20 3.67
N ILE A 102 -11.08 -2.08 3.68
CA ILE A 102 -11.88 -2.11 4.92
C ILE A 102 -11.71 -3.45 5.64
N GLY A 103 -11.85 -4.57 4.93
CA GLY A 103 -11.78 -5.91 5.50
C GLY A 103 -10.42 -6.24 6.09
N VAL A 104 -9.34 -6.00 5.33
CA VAL A 104 -7.96 -6.22 5.79
C VAL A 104 -7.64 -5.27 6.94
N GLY A 105 -8.00 -3.99 6.82
CA GLY A 105 -7.77 -3.00 7.87
C GLY A 105 -8.48 -3.35 9.17
N ALA A 106 -9.76 -3.74 9.10
CA ALA A 106 -10.53 -4.14 10.26
C ALA A 106 -9.96 -5.40 10.91
N ALA A 107 -9.58 -6.40 10.11
CA ALA A 107 -8.93 -7.61 10.60
C ALA A 107 -7.61 -7.29 11.34
N MET A 108 -6.78 -6.40 10.79
CA MET A 108 -5.55 -5.93 11.44
C MET A 108 -5.82 -5.21 12.76
N THR A 109 -6.77 -4.28 12.79
CA THR A 109 -7.10 -3.52 14.00
C THR A 109 -7.64 -4.44 15.09
N VAL A 110 -8.57 -5.35 14.75
CA VAL A 110 -9.12 -6.33 15.70
C VAL A 110 -8.01 -7.24 16.22
N HIS A 111 -7.14 -7.75 15.34
CA HIS A 111 -6.02 -8.60 15.75
C HIS A 111 -5.08 -7.87 16.71
N ALA A 112 -4.71 -6.63 16.41
CA ALA A 112 -3.85 -5.82 17.27
C ALA A 112 -4.49 -5.53 18.64
N LEU A 113 -5.80 -5.24 18.69
CA LEU A 113 -6.54 -5.03 19.94
C LEU A 113 -6.61 -6.32 20.77
N VAL A 114 -6.93 -7.45 20.14
CA VAL A 114 -7.03 -8.74 20.82
C VAL A 114 -5.68 -9.16 21.39
N GLN A 115 -4.58 -8.97 20.65
CA GLN A 115 -3.23 -9.21 21.18
C GLN A 115 -2.92 -8.29 22.35
N HIS A 116 -3.27 -7.00 22.27
CA HIS A 116 -3.05 -6.07 23.38
C HIS A 116 -3.82 -6.46 24.65
N TRP A 117 -5.06 -6.95 24.49
CA TRP A 117 -5.91 -7.36 25.62
C TRP A 117 -5.53 -8.72 26.20
N ARG A 118 -5.08 -9.67 25.37
CA ARG A 118 -4.64 -11.00 25.80
C ARG A 118 -3.19 -11.03 26.29
N GLY A 119 -2.35 -10.10 25.84
CA GLY A 119 -0.91 -10.04 26.10
C GLY A 119 -0.51 -9.17 27.29
N LYS A 120 -1.04 -9.45 28.49
CA LYS A 120 -0.37 -9.00 29.72
C LYS A 120 0.89 -9.85 29.92
N VAL A 121 1.98 -9.47 29.26
CA VAL A 121 3.32 -10.00 29.53
C VAL A 121 3.83 -9.27 30.78
N HIS A 122 3.97 -10.00 31.89
CA HIS A 122 4.48 -9.43 33.13
C HIS A 122 6.02 -9.33 33.05
N THR A 123 6.58 -8.16 33.38
CA THR A 123 8.01 -8.01 33.62
C THR A 123 8.29 -8.21 35.11
N HIS A 124 9.07 -9.22 35.46
CA HIS A 124 9.61 -9.39 36.81
C HIS A 124 11.11 -9.09 36.83
N VAL A 125 11.56 -8.55 37.95
CA VAL A 125 12.98 -8.30 38.23
C VAL A 125 13.54 -9.54 38.91
N HIS A 126 14.52 -10.22 38.29
CA HIS A 126 15.24 -11.31 38.92
C HIS A 126 16.54 -10.78 39.53
N ARG A 127 16.77 -11.10 40.81
CA ARG A 127 18.06 -10.92 41.49
C ARG A 127 18.81 -12.24 41.46
N HIS A 128 19.93 -12.26 40.76
CA HIS A 128 20.82 -13.43 40.72
C HIS A 128 21.59 -13.57 42.03
N ALA A 129 22.08 -14.79 42.30
CA ALA A 129 22.90 -15.09 43.48
C ALA A 129 24.22 -14.29 43.52
N ASP A 130 24.63 -13.72 42.39
CA ASP A 130 25.79 -12.82 42.22
C ASP A 130 25.47 -11.33 42.50
N GLY A 131 24.22 -11.00 42.84
CA GLY A 131 23.77 -9.65 43.17
C GLY A 131 23.43 -8.77 41.96
N ARG A 132 23.51 -9.28 40.72
CA ARG A 132 23.16 -8.51 39.50
C ARG A 132 21.66 -8.58 39.22
N LEU A 133 21.10 -7.43 38.82
CA LEU A 133 19.69 -7.27 38.44
C LEU A 133 19.60 -7.19 36.92
N HIS A 134 18.75 -8.02 36.31
CA HIS A 134 18.35 -7.84 34.92
C HIS A 134 16.86 -8.11 34.72
N VAL A 135 16.32 -7.57 33.63
CA VAL A 135 14.91 -7.68 33.24
C VAL A 135 14.83 -8.48 31.93
N HIS A 136 14.09 -9.58 31.96
CA HIS A 136 13.70 -10.33 30.75
C HIS A 136 12.18 -10.32 30.60
N ALA A 137 11.69 -10.39 29.36
CA ALA A 137 10.28 -10.52 29.03
C ALA A 137 9.99 -11.97 28.64
N HIS A 138 9.00 -12.61 29.28
CA HIS A 138 8.56 -13.98 28.93
C HIS A 138 7.06 -14.01 28.68
N ALA A 139 6.63 -14.66 27.60
CA ALA A 139 5.24 -15.06 27.40
C ALA A 139 5.05 -16.44 28.03
N HIS A 140 4.17 -16.55 29.04
CA HIS A 140 3.85 -17.85 29.63
C HIS A 140 2.87 -18.61 28.73
N ASP A 141 3.29 -19.79 28.28
CA ASP A 141 2.37 -20.87 27.92
C ASP A 141 1.92 -21.53 29.25
N PRO A 142 0.61 -21.63 29.57
CA PRO A 142 0.12 -22.19 30.84
C PRO A 142 0.47 -23.65 31.08
N ALA A 143 1.06 -24.36 30.10
CA ALA A 143 1.33 -25.79 30.17
C ALA A 143 2.78 -26.18 30.53
N ALA A 144 3.70 -25.24 30.75
CA ALA A 144 5.11 -25.54 31.01
C ALA A 144 5.64 -24.90 32.31
N GLU A 145 5.35 -25.53 33.45
CA GLU A 145 6.08 -25.31 34.70
C GLU A 145 7.46 -25.97 34.61
N HIS A 146 8.52 -25.23 34.23
CA HIS A 146 9.89 -25.69 34.46
C HIS A 146 10.79 -24.57 35.02
N ALA A 147 11.32 -24.83 36.21
CA ALA A 147 12.46 -24.12 36.79
C ALA A 147 13.74 -24.64 36.14
N HIS A 148 14.51 -23.76 35.48
CA HIS A 148 15.84 -24.10 34.99
C HIS A 148 16.91 -23.43 35.85
N VAL A 149 17.89 -24.23 36.30
CA VAL A 149 19.12 -23.78 36.96
C VAL A 149 20.21 -23.72 35.87
N HIS A 150 20.77 -22.54 35.62
CA HIS A 150 21.96 -22.42 34.78
C HIS A 150 23.20 -22.74 35.63
N LEU A 151 23.81 -23.91 35.40
CA LEU A 151 25.18 -24.18 35.84
C LEU A 151 26.14 -23.47 34.87
N ALA A 152 27.11 -22.75 35.44
CA ALA A 152 28.06 -21.94 34.71
C ALA A 152 29.11 -22.80 34.00
N GLU A 153 29.26 -22.65 32.68
CA GLU A 153 30.41 -23.17 31.92
C GLU A 153 30.59 -22.41 30.58
N GLY A 154 31.76 -21.77 30.40
CA GLY A 154 32.41 -21.52 29.10
C GLY A 154 32.15 -20.20 28.35
N PRO A 155 33.20 -19.46 27.90
CA PRO A 155 33.06 -18.31 27.01
C PRO A 155 33.03 -18.75 25.53
N HIS A 156 31.85 -18.65 24.90
CA HIS A 156 31.65 -18.76 23.45
C HIS A 156 30.91 -17.48 23.01
N SER A 157 31.57 -16.52 22.38
CA SER A 157 31.77 -16.39 20.93
C SER A 157 30.48 -16.33 20.12
N GLN A 158 30.27 -15.14 19.53
CA GLN A 158 29.41 -14.82 18.39
C GLN A 158 27.94 -14.48 18.70
N ASP A 159 27.69 -13.16 18.74
CA ASP A 159 26.43 -12.52 18.41
C ASP A 159 25.97 -12.97 17.01
N GLU A 160 25.24 -14.07 16.94
CA GLU A 160 24.38 -14.39 15.80
C GLU A 160 23.11 -13.51 15.93
N PRO A 161 22.79 -12.67 14.93
CA PRO A 161 21.50 -12.01 14.91
C PRO A 161 20.44 -13.09 14.75
N SER A 162 19.68 -13.32 15.81
CA SER A 162 18.52 -14.19 15.81
C SER A 162 17.51 -13.70 14.75
N ASP A 163 17.62 -14.26 13.55
CA ASP A 163 16.68 -14.13 12.43
C ASP A 163 15.38 -14.91 12.68
N ALA A 164 15.06 -15.24 13.94
CA ALA A 164 13.79 -15.82 14.31
C ALA A 164 12.72 -14.71 14.22
N PRO A 165 11.80 -14.79 13.25
CA PRO A 165 10.86 -13.72 13.06
C PRO A 165 9.78 -13.72 14.14
N PRO A 166 9.39 -12.55 14.67
CA PRO A 166 8.28 -12.49 15.60
C PRO A 166 7.02 -13.03 14.93
N THR A 167 6.30 -13.88 15.65
CA THR A 167 5.02 -14.51 15.32
C THR A 167 3.88 -13.48 15.32
N GLY A 168 4.00 -12.46 14.48
CA GLY A 168 2.89 -11.64 14.02
C GLY A 168 2.41 -12.19 12.68
N SER A 169 1.10 -12.11 12.38
CA SER A 169 0.56 -12.49 11.08
C SER A 169 1.22 -11.64 9.99
N ARG A 170 2.27 -12.18 9.34
CA ARG A 170 2.98 -11.51 8.23
C ARG A 170 1.99 -11.30 7.10
N LEU A 171 1.45 -10.09 6.96
CA LEU A 171 0.64 -9.77 5.81
C LEU A 171 1.56 -9.72 4.59
N THR A 172 1.30 -10.60 3.64
CA THR A 172 2.10 -10.71 2.43
C THR A 172 1.87 -9.48 1.56
N PRO A 173 2.92 -8.92 0.92
CA PRO A 173 2.80 -7.84 -0.06
C PRO A 173 1.75 -8.08 -1.16
N TRP A 174 1.42 -9.35 -1.40
CA TRP A 174 0.32 -9.79 -2.26
C TRP A 174 -1.02 -9.13 -1.96
N ILE A 175 -1.35 -8.87 -0.69
CA ILE A 175 -2.63 -8.24 -0.33
C ILE A 175 -2.69 -6.81 -0.87
N LEU A 176 -1.62 -6.03 -0.69
CA LEU A 176 -1.52 -4.69 -1.26
C LEU A 176 -1.56 -4.73 -2.78
N PHE A 177 -0.83 -5.66 -3.38
CA PHE A 177 -0.83 -5.82 -4.84
C PHE A 177 -2.23 -6.11 -5.37
N THR A 178 -2.97 -7.03 -4.76
CA THR A 178 -4.35 -7.34 -5.14
C THR A 178 -5.25 -6.10 -5.00
N ILE A 179 -5.19 -5.40 -3.87
CA ILE A 179 -5.99 -4.18 -3.65
C ILE A 179 -5.73 -3.15 -4.76
N PHE A 180 -4.46 -2.88 -5.08
CA PHE A 180 -4.08 -1.87 -6.07
C PHE A 180 -4.41 -2.29 -7.51
N VAL A 181 -4.22 -3.56 -7.86
CA VAL A 181 -4.57 -4.08 -9.20
C VAL A 181 -6.09 -4.00 -9.44
N PHE A 182 -6.88 -4.30 -8.41
CA PHE A 182 -8.34 -4.14 -8.49
C PHE A 182 -8.78 -2.68 -8.37
N GLY A 183 -7.98 -1.80 -7.76
CA GLY A 183 -8.23 -0.37 -7.70
C GLY A 183 -8.35 0.23 -9.11
N PRO A 184 -9.52 0.77 -9.50
CA PRO A 184 -9.66 1.43 -10.78
C PRO A 184 -8.96 2.78 -10.78
N CYS A 185 -8.28 3.10 -11.86
CA CYS A 185 -7.77 4.45 -12.09
C CYS A 185 -8.77 5.20 -12.99
N GLU A 186 -9.78 5.82 -12.37
CA GLU A 186 -10.94 6.39 -13.08
C GLU A 186 -10.55 7.52 -14.04
N SER A 187 -9.49 8.27 -13.71
CA SER A 187 -9.02 9.39 -14.52
C SER A 187 -8.35 8.98 -15.84
N LEU A 188 -7.80 7.76 -15.93
CA LEU A 188 -7.02 7.33 -17.08
C LEU A 188 -7.89 6.92 -18.28
N ILE A 189 -8.99 6.19 -18.05
CA ILE A 189 -9.81 5.61 -19.13
C ILE A 189 -10.39 6.69 -20.05
N PRO A 190 -11.04 7.76 -19.55
CA PRO A 190 -11.59 8.81 -20.41
C PRO A 190 -10.51 9.52 -21.24
N LEU A 191 -9.33 9.76 -20.66
CA LEU A 191 -8.21 10.36 -21.36
C LEU A 191 -7.67 9.46 -22.47
N MET A 192 -7.57 8.15 -22.25
CA MET A 192 -7.18 7.18 -23.28
C MET A 192 -8.19 7.14 -24.43
N LEU A 193 -9.49 7.16 -24.13
CA LEU A 193 -10.53 7.22 -25.16
C LEU A 193 -10.47 8.53 -25.97
N ALA A 194 -10.29 9.67 -25.30
CA ALA A 194 -10.11 10.96 -25.96
C ALA A 194 -8.87 10.98 -26.86
N ALA A 195 -7.74 10.46 -26.37
CA ALA A 195 -6.52 10.36 -27.16
C ALA A 195 -6.65 9.41 -28.35
N THR A 196 -7.43 8.33 -28.18
CA THR A 196 -7.76 7.40 -29.28
C THR A 196 -8.56 8.10 -30.37
N ALA A 197 -9.52 8.95 -30.00
CA ALA A 197 -10.33 9.70 -30.96
C ALA A 197 -9.51 10.69 -31.80
N VAL A 198 -8.47 11.30 -31.21
CA VAL A 198 -7.64 12.32 -31.87
C VAL A 198 -6.47 11.71 -32.66
N ALA A 199 -5.79 10.72 -32.10
CA ALA A 199 -4.52 10.21 -32.62
C ALA A 199 -4.45 8.67 -32.69
N GLY A 200 -5.59 7.99 -32.58
CA GLY A 200 -5.69 6.53 -32.60
C GLY A 200 -4.98 5.85 -31.43
N ILE A 201 -4.68 4.57 -31.61
CA ILE A 201 -3.98 3.75 -30.61
C ILE A 201 -2.66 4.38 -30.14
N PRO A 202 -1.80 4.96 -31.01
CA PRO A 202 -0.58 5.63 -30.55
C PRO A 202 -0.84 6.77 -29.55
N GLY A 203 -1.88 7.57 -29.76
CA GLY A 203 -2.27 8.63 -28.81
C GLY A 203 -2.65 8.07 -27.44
N SER A 204 -3.43 6.98 -27.42
CA SER A 204 -3.79 6.26 -26.20
C SER A 204 -2.57 5.69 -25.48
N LEU A 205 -1.63 5.08 -26.20
CA LEU A 205 -0.40 4.52 -25.62
C LEU A 205 0.48 5.60 -24.99
N LEU A 206 0.66 6.74 -25.68
CA LEU A 206 1.43 7.86 -25.15
C LEU A 206 0.76 8.49 -23.92
N THR A 207 -0.57 8.60 -23.92
CA THR A 207 -1.36 9.10 -22.79
C THR A 207 -1.21 8.20 -21.57
N ALA A 208 -1.35 6.89 -21.75
CA ALA A 208 -1.14 5.92 -20.70
C ALA A 208 0.29 5.94 -20.16
N LEU A 209 1.29 6.09 -21.03
CA LEU A 209 2.69 6.19 -20.61
C LEU A 209 2.95 7.45 -19.78
N ALA A 210 2.48 8.61 -20.25
CA ALA A 210 2.64 9.88 -19.53
C ALA A 210 1.99 9.83 -18.14
N PHE A 211 0.78 9.29 -18.05
CA PHE A 211 0.07 9.06 -16.80
C PHE A 211 0.82 8.07 -15.90
N SER A 212 1.27 6.93 -16.42
CA SER A 212 1.97 5.89 -15.65
C SER A 212 3.27 6.41 -15.05
N VAL A 213 4.08 7.11 -15.86
CA VAL A 213 5.38 7.65 -15.42
C VAL A 213 5.17 8.64 -14.28
N THR A 214 4.23 9.57 -14.43
CA THR A 214 3.95 10.58 -13.40
C THR A 214 3.38 9.96 -12.14
N THR A 215 2.38 9.09 -12.24
CA THR A 215 1.78 8.34 -11.11
C THR A 215 2.84 7.59 -10.31
N VAL A 216 3.64 6.75 -10.98
CA VAL A 216 4.66 5.91 -10.34
C VAL A 216 5.80 6.76 -9.77
N ALA A 217 6.21 7.83 -10.45
CA ALA A 217 7.21 8.75 -9.91
C ALA A 217 6.68 9.48 -8.67
N THR A 218 5.44 9.97 -8.71
CA THR A 218 4.82 10.71 -7.59
C THR A 218 4.65 9.81 -6.37
N ILE A 219 4.09 8.61 -6.52
CA ILE A 219 3.90 7.71 -5.37
C ILE A 219 5.23 7.30 -4.74
N LEU A 220 6.26 7.01 -5.54
CA LEU A 220 7.60 6.68 -5.02
C LEU A 220 8.23 7.87 -4.30
N ALA A 221 8.09 9.08 -4.83
CA ALA A 221 8.58 10.29 -4.19
C ALA A 221 7.86 10.55 -2.86
N VAL A 222 6.52 10.47 -2.84
CA VAL A 222 5.71 10.69 -1.64
C VAL A 222 6.03 9.65 -0.56
N VAL A 223 6.00 8.36 -0.90
CA VAL A 223 6.34 7.29 0.05
C VAL A 223 7.77 7.44 0.54
N GLY A 224 8.74 7.75 -0.34
CA GLY A 224 10.13 7.96 0.03
C GLY A 224 10.32 9.12 1.00
N VAL A 225 9.72 10.28 0.72
CA VAL A 225 9.78 11.48 1.58
C VAL A 225 9.10 11.23 2.93
N LEU A 226 7.92 10.62 2.94
CA LEU A 226 7.18 10.36 4.16
C LEU A 226 7.86 9.31 5.05
N LEU A 227 8.41 8.23 4.47
CA LEU A 227 9.21 7.26 5.23
C LEU A 227 10.44 7.92 5.84
N TYR A 228 11.19 8.70 5.07
CA TYR A 228 12.35 9.43 5.56
C TYR A 228 12.00 10.40 6.70
N GLY A 229 10.88 11.12 6.59
CA GLY A 229 10.38 11.99 7.64
C GLY A 229 10.00 11.22 8.91
N VAL A 230 9.32 10.09 8.75
CA VAL A 230 8.87 9.24 9.86
C VAL A 230 10.04 8.54 10.57
N GLU A 231 11.11 8.16 9.88
CA GLU A 231 12.32 7.58 10.49
C GLU A 231 13.08 8.58 11.36
N ARG A 232 13.00 9.88 11.03
CA ARG A 232 13.65 10.95 11.81
C ARG A 232 12.87 11.36 13.05
N LEU A 233 11.62 10.94 13.17
CA LEU A 233 10.77 11.21 14.31
C LEU A 233 10.73 9.96 15.21
N SER A 234 11.25 10.05 16.43
CA SER A 234 11.17 8.96 17.42
C SER A 234 9.75 8.87 18.00
N LEU A 235 8.83 8.36 17.20
CA LEU A 235 7.40 8.29 17.55
C LEU A 235 7.09 7.10 18.48
N GLY A 236 7.82 6.97 19.60
CA GLY A 236 7.80 5.78 20.46
C GLY A 236 6.41 5.25 20.85
N PHE A 237 5.42 6.14 21.04
CA PHE A 237 4.02 5.73 21.29
C PHE A 237 3.27 5.22 20.05
N LEU A 238 3.56 5.74 18.85
CA LEU A 238 3.00 5.23 17.59
C LEU A 238 3.63 3.90 17.22
N GLU A 239 4.91 3.69 17.53
CA GLU A 239 5.62 2.44 17.20
C GLU A 239 5.00 1.24 17.92
N ARG A 240 4.67 1.38 19.21
CA ARG A 240 3.97 0.34 20.00
C ARG A 240 2.55 0.03 19.52
N HIS A 241 1.93 0.89 18.71
CA HIS A 241 0.60 0.68 18.14
C HIS A 241 0.61 0.65 16.60
N ALA A 242 1.78 0.47 15.97
CA ALA A 242 1.93 0.60 14.52
C ALA A 242 0.98 -0.32 13.75
N GLN A 243 0.79 -1.56 14.24
CA GLN A 243 -0.11 -2.52 13.61
C GLN A 243 -1.60 -2.12 13.72
N ALA A 244 -2.02 -1.56 14.86
CA ALA A 244 -3.38 -1.07 15.03
C ALA A 244 -3.64 0.19 14.17
N LEU A 245 -2.68 1.11 14.14
CA LEU A 245 -2.73 2.33 13.34
C LEU A 245 -2.73 2.03 11.84
N ALA A 246 -1.95 1.04 11.41
CA ALA A 246 -1.99 0.56 10.04
C ALA A 246 -3.38 0.05 9.68
N GLY A 247 -3.98 -0.82 10.49
CA GLY A 247 -5.33 -1.30 10.26
C GLY A 247 -6.37 -0.17 10.19
N VAL A 248 -6.33 0.77 11.14
CA VAL A 248 -7.24 1.93 11.16
C VAL A 248 -7.07 2.79 9.92
N SER A 249 -5.83 3.04 9.49
CA SER A 249 -5.55 3.83 8.29
C SER A 249 -6.12 3.19 7.02
N LEU A 250 -6.04 1.86 6.90
CA LEU A 250 -6.62 1.12 5.76
C LEU A 250 -8.14 1.19 5.75
N VAL A 251 -8.78 1.04 6.93
CA VAL A 251 -10.23 1.21 7.06
C VAL A 251 -10.65 2.61 6.66
N LEU A 252 -9.95 3.64 7.15
CA LEU A 252 -10.24 5.03 6.80
C LEU A 252 -10.08 5.30 5.30
N CYS A 253 -9.03 4.76 4.67
CA CYS A 253 -8.85 4.86 3.21
C CYS A 253 -10.01 4.18 2.46
N GLY A 254 -10.37 2.94 2.81
CA GLY A 254 -11.46 2.23 2.14
C GLY A 254 -12.84 2.87 2.36
N VAL A 255 -13.10 3.40 3.55
CA VAL A 255 -14.33 4.19 3.83
C VAL A 255 -14.32 5.48 3.01
N ALA A 256 -13.19 6.18 2.92
CA ALA A 256 -13.07 7.40 2.13
C ALA A 256 -13.36 7.13 0.65
N ILE A 257 -12.78 6.08 0.06
CA ILE A 257 -13.10 5.66 -1.32
C ILE A 257 -14.61 5.39 -1.46
N ARG A 258 -15.21 4.62 -0.53
CA ARG A 258 -16.61 4.20 -0.64
C ARG A 258 -17.62 5.33 -0.53
N PHE A 259 -17.38 6.31 0.33
CA PHE A 259 -18.36 7.35 0.66
C PHE A 259 -18.02 8.74 0.10
N LEU A 260 -16.76 8.99 -0.23
CA LEU A 260 -16.31 10.26 -0.83
C LEU A 260 -16.03 10.14 -2.33
N GLY A 261 -16.00 8.92 -2.89
CA GLY A 261 -15.71 8.70 -4.31
C GLY A 261 -14.31 9.18 -4.70
N LEU A 262 -13.36 9.01 -3.79
CA LEU A 262 -11.93 9.27 -4.03
C LEU A 262 -11.29 8.13 -4.80
#